data_AF-A0A3P8FAA0-F1
#
_entry.id   AF-A0A3P8FAA0-F1
#
_cell.length_a   1.000
_cell.length_b   1.000
_cell.length_c   1.000
_cell.angle_alpha   90.00
_cell.angle_beta   90.00
_cell.angle_gamma   90.00
#
_symmetry.space_group_name_H-M   'P 1'
#
loop_
_entity.id
_entity.type
_entity.pdbx_description
1 polymer ?
#
loop_
_entity_poly.entity_id
_entity_poly.type
_entity_poly.pdbx_seq_one_letter_code
_entity_poly.pdbx_strand_id
1 'polypeptide(L)'
;MFGFCSNFYQVCINSNQLIEKVATSVSAFVEAMHRDSCSSNNNGEVRGAINLEFVVHRKGVWLGPEAATWERWIVNVILKSVSANEKEDHRRQISSQLRDELCNILEHFNSPSAYAPSLGSSQVETEHIIDFSMCGISPYRFSINYLSNSCQSRSGVSVTMRRIFKDARL
;
A
#
# COMPACT_ATOMS: atom_id res chain seq x y z
N MET A 1 -17.77 12.07 6.16
CA MET A 1 -18.47 11.27 7.19
C MET A 1 -17.39 10.51 7.96
N PHE A 2 -17.29 10.72 9.28
CA PHE A 2 -16.26 10.08 10.11
C PHE A 2 -16.60 8.61 10.33
N GLY A 3 -15.71 7.69 9.94
CA GLY A 3 -15.87 6.26 10.21
C GLY A 3 -15.31 5.93 11.58
N PHE A 4 -16.12 5.31 12.45
CA PHE A 4 -15.70 4.89 13.79
C PHE A 4 -15.05 3.50 13.73
N CYS A 5 -13.75 3.44 13.99
CA CYS A 5 -13.11 2.24 14.53
C CYS A 5 -12.82 2.54 16.01
N SER A 6 -13.22 1.65 16.90
CA SER A 6 -13.69 1.92 18.27
C SER A 6 -12.75 2.61 19.28
N ASN A 7 -11.64 3.23 18.89
CA ASN A 7 -10.81 4.12 19.73
C ASN A 7 -10.04 5.20 18.93
N PHE A 8 -10.36 5.44 17.65
CA PHE A 8 -9.60 6.36 16.79
C PHE A 8 -10.51 7.21 15.90
N TYR A 9 -10.23 8.51 15.82
CA TYR A 9 -10.85 9.42 14.84
C TYR A 9 -9.94 9.52 13.62
N GLN A 10 -10.44 9.11 12.46
CA GLN A 10 -9.75 9.29 11.19
C GLN A 10 -10.63 10.12 10.24
N VAL A 11 -9.97 10.94 9.41
CA VAL A 11 -10.65 11.65 8.32
C VAL A 11 -10.78 10.70 7.14
N CYS A 12 -12.01 10.38 6.77
CA CYS A 12 -12.29 9.52 5.61
C CYS A 12 -12.73 10.36 4.40
N ILE A 13 -12.20 10.01 3.22
CA ILE A 13 -12.69 10.54 1.95
C ILE A 13 -14.11 9.98 1.72
N ASN A 14 -15.03 10.85 1.33
CA ASN A 14 -16.39 10.46 0.99
C ASN A 14 -16.51 10.05 -0.49
N SER A 15 -15.90 8.92 -0.87
CA SER A 15 -16.00 8.37 -2.22
C SER A 15 -16.22 6.86 -2.17
N ASN A 16 -17.40 6.41 -2.58
CA ASN A 16 -17.75 4.99 -2.57
C ASN A 16 -16.80 4.16 -3.45
N GLN A 17 -16.40 4.69 -4.62
CA GLN A 17 -15.47 3.99 -5.52
C GLN A 17 -14.09 3.78 -4.87
N LEU A 18 -13.58 4.80 -4.18
CA LEU A 18 -12.31 4.69 -3.47
C LEU A 18 -12.42 3.73 -2.28
N ILE A 19 -13.48 3.86 -1.49
CA ILE A 19 -13.75 2.99 -0.33
C ILE A 19 -13.83 1.53 -0.78
N GLU A 20 -14.60 1.24 -1.83
CA GLU A 20 -14.76 -0.11 -2.38
C GLU A 20 -13.44 -0.67 -2.92
N LYS A 21 -12.67 0.14 -3.66
CA LYS A 21 -11.36 -0.26 -4.19
C LYS A 21 -10.39 -0.62 -3.06
N VAL A 22 -10.30 0.19 -2.01
CA VAL A 22 -9.45 -0.08 -0.83
C VAL A 22 -9.95 -1.31 -0.08
N ALA A 23 -11.26 -1.37 0.23
CA ALA A 23 -11.85 -2.47 0.98
C ALA A 23 -11.70 -3.81 0.27
N THR A 24 -11.83 -3.84 -1.06
CA THR A 24 -11.65 -5.05 -1.87
C THR A 24 -10.23 -5.58 -1.75
N SER A 25 -9.21 -4.73 -1.94
CA SER A 25 -7.80 -5.13 -1.80
C SER A 25 -7.45 -5.58 -0.39
N VAL A 26 -7.94 -4.87 0.64
CA VAL A 26 -7.71 -5.23 2.05
C VAL A 26 -8.39 -6.55 2.41
N SER A 27 -9.63 -6.78 1.95
CA SER A 27 -10.35 -8.04 2.22
C SER A 27 -9.64 -9.22 1.57
N ALA A 28 -9.20 -9.08 0.32
CA ALA A 28 -8.43 -10.12 -0.37
C ALA A 28 -7.11 -10.44 0.36
N PHE A 29 -6.42 -9.42 0.89
CA PHE A 29 -5.24 -9.61 1.73
C PHE A 29 -5.55 -10.36 3.03
N VAL A 30 -6.60 -9.96 3.75
CA VAL A 30 -7.02 -10.59 5.00
C VAL A 30 -7.36 -12.07 4.78
N GLU A 31 -8.10 -12.40 3.72
CA GLU A 31 -8.39 -13.79 3.35
C GLU A 31 -7.12 -14.58 3.04
N ALA A 32 -6.15 -13.97 2.35
CA ALA A 32 -4.87 -14.61 2.07
C ALA A 32 -4.06 -14.91 3.34
N MET A 33 -4.01 -13.95 4.28
CA MET A 33 -3.37 -14.12 5.59
C MET A 33 -4.03 -15.21 6.42
N HIS A 34 -5.36 -15.30 6.43
CA HIS A 34 -6.09 -16.35 7.15
C HIS A 34 -5.83 -17.74 6.56
N ARG A 35 -5.82 -17.86 5.23
CA ARG A 35 -5.49 -19.13 4.56
C ARG A 35 -4.07 -19.60 4.88
N ASP A 36 -3.11 -18.67 4.92
CA ASP A 36 -1.71 -18.96 5.28
C ASP A 36 -1.61 -19.39 6.77
N SER A 37 -2.42 -18.80 7.64
CA SER A 37 -2.52 -19.20 9.05
C SER A 37 -3.06 -20.61 9.24
N CYS A 38 -4.08 -21.00 8.49
CA CYS A 38 -4.66 -22.34 8.57
C CYS A 38 -3.73 -23.43 8.01
N SER A 39 -2.82 -23.07 7.11
CA SER A 39 -1.89 -23.99 6.45
C SER A 39 -0.56 -24.16 7.21
N SER A 40 -0.28 -23.28 8.18
CA SER A 40 0.94 -23.33 8.97
C SER A 40 0.78 -24.33 10.12
N ASN A 41 1.50 -25.46 10.05
CA ASN A 41 1.64 -26.41 11.16
C ASN A 41 2.45 -25.85 12.34
N ASN A 42 3.02 -24.66 12.20
CA ASN A 42 3.77 -24.00 13.25
C ASN A 42 2.86 -22.98 13.94
N ASN A 43 2.88 -22.97 15.27
CA ASN A 43 2.37 -21.90 16.17
C ASN A 43 3.04 -20.53 15.93
N GLY A 44 3.59 -20.30 14.74
CA GLY A 44 4.37 -19.14 14.36
C GLY A 44 3.50 -18.16 13.58
N GLU A 45 3.53 -16.93 14.05
CA GLU A 45 3.02 -15.72 13.42
C GLU A 45 2.99 -15.77 11.88
N VAL A 46 1.87 -15.36 11.28
CA VAL A 46 1.79 -15.17 9.82
C VAL A 46 2.20 -13.75 9.48
N ARG A 47 2.98 -13.58 8.41
CA ARG A 47 3.47 -12.28 7.96
C ARG A 47 2.97 -11.98 6.56
N GLY A 48 2.65 -10.72 6.33
CA GLY A 48 2.28 -10.22 5.01
C GLY A 48 2.51 -8.72 4.92
N ALA A 49 2.33 -8.18 3.73
CA ALA A 49 2.46 -6.75 3.48
C ALA A 49 1.40 -6.27 2.49
N ILE A 50 0.88 -5.06 2.71
CA ILE A 50 0.06 -4.33 1.74
C ILE A 50 0.92 -3.20 1.16
N ASN A 51 0.99 -3.12 -0.16
CA ASN A 51 1.73 -2.11 -0.90
C ASN A 51 0.75 -1.15 -1.56
N LEU A 52 0.85 0.14 -1.24
CA LEU A 52 0.20 1.23 -1.96
C LEU A 52 1.26 1.93 -2.82
N GLU A 53 1.04 1.98 -4.13
CA GLU A 53 1.97 2.58 -5.08
C GLU A 53 1.27 3.70 -5.84
N PHE A 54 1.87 4.90 -5.82
CA PHE A 54 1.46 6.00 -6.68
C PHE A 54 2.32 6.02 -7.94
N VAL A 55 1.68 6.15 -9.10
CA VAL A 55 2.33 5.97 -10.40
C VAL A 55 2.11 7.18 -11.32
N VAL A 56 3.08 7.42 -12.20
CA VAL A 56 2.95 8.29 -13.37
C VAL A 56 3.01 7.43 -14.62
N HIS A 57 1.99 7.50 -15.46
CA HIS A 57 2.03 6.86 -16.77
C HIS A 57 2.89 7.72 -17.71
N ARG A 58 4.08 7.26 -18.12
CA ARG A 58 4.94 8.08 -18.99
C ARG A 58 4.50 8.01 -20.44
N LYS A 59 4.68 9.12 -21.18
CA LYS A 59 4.61 9.14 -22.64
C LYS A 59 5.82 8.41 -23.24
N GLY A 60 5.62 7.64 -24.31
CA GLY A 60 6.62 7.51 -25.37
C GLY A 60 7.71 6.44 -25.21
N VAL A 61 7.39 5.24 -24.73
CA VAL A 61 8.20 4.07 -25.13
C VAL A 61 7.49 3.40 -26.30
N TRP A 62 8.25 3.02 -27.33
CA TRP A 62 7.76 2.27 -28.52
C TRP A 62 7.08 0.92 -28.16
N LEU A 63 7.06 0.56 -26.86
CA LEU A 63 6.50 -0.65 -26.26
C LEU A 63 5.27 -0.38 -25.36
N GLY A 64 4.74 0.85 -25.34
CA GLY A 64 3.56 1.23 -24.54
C GLY A 64 3.88 2.12 -23.33
N PRO A 65 2.86 2.64 -22.62
CA PRO A 65 3.04 3.44 -21.43
C PRO A 65 3.61 2.59 -20.29
N GLU A 66 4.90 2.76 -19.98
CA GLU A 66 5.50 2.19 -18.77
C GLU A 66 5.15 3.07 -17.58
N ALA A 67 4.39 2.51 -16.62
CA ALA A 67 4.04 3.20 -15.38
C ALA A 67 5.28 3.30 -14.48
N ALA A 68 5.61 4.51 -14.05
CA ALA A 68 6.71 4.76 -13.12
C ALA A 68 6.17 5.05 -11.73
N THR A 69 6.50 4.21 -10.76
CA THR A 69 6.19 4.46 -9.34
C THR A 69 7.01 5.64 -8.84
N TRP A 70 6.34 6.68 -8.33
CA TRP A 70 7.00 7.85 -7.74
C TRP A 70 6.95 7.84 -6.21
N GLU A 71 6.02 7.10 -5.63
CA GLU A 71 5.91 6.89 -4.19
C GLU A 71 5.35 5.51 -3.89
N ARG A 72 5.88 4.86 -2.84
CA ARG A 72 5.45 3.53 -2.40
C ARG A 72 5.36 3.48 -0.88
N TRP A 73 4.21 3.07 -0.39
CA TRP A 73 3.95 2.80 1.03
C TRP A 73 3.78 1.30 1.24
N ILE A 74 4.42 0.76 2.27
CA ILE A 74 4.37 -0.66 2.60
C ILE A 74 3.91 -0.81 4.04
N VAL A 75 2.73 -1.40 4.24
CA VAL A 75 2.20 -1.74 5.57
C VAL A 75 2.51 -3.21 5.84
N ASN A 76 3.48 -3.47 6.71
CA ASN A 76 3.82 -4.81 7.16
C ASN A 76 2.87 -5.24 8.27
N VAL A 77 2.25 -6.42 8.12
CA VAL A 77 1.28 -6.96 9.07
C VAL A 77 1.76 -8.31 9.58
N ILE A 78 1.71 -8.47 10.91
CA ILE A 78 2.01 -9.73 11.59
C ILE A 78 0.73 -10.17 12.28
N LEU A 79 0.16 -11.29 11.83
CA LEU A 79 -0.98 -11.93 12.46
C LEU A 79 -0.49 -12.92 13.51
N LYS A 80 -0.86 -12.69 14.77
CA LYS A 80 -0.51 -13.53 15.92
C LYS A 80 -1.77 -14.11 16.54
N SER A 81 -1.71 -15.37 16.96
CA SER A 81 -2.73 -15.94 17.85
C SER A 81 -2.49 -15.39 19.26
N VAL A 82 -3.55 -14.89 19.89
CA VAL A 82 -3.49 -14.26 21.22
C VAL A 82 -4.50 -14.96 22.12
N SER A 83 -4.09 -15.27 23.35
CA SER A 83 -4.98 -15.89 24.32
C SER A 83 -6.10 -14.92 24.76
N ALA A 84 -7.21 -15.46 25.29
CA ALA A 84 -8.32 -14.62 25.75
C ALA A 84 -7.90 -13.60 26.82
N ASN A 85 -6.95 -13.98 27.69
CA ASN A 85 -6.47 -13.14 28.79
C ASN A 85 -5.59 -11.97 28.32
N GLU A 86 -4.91 -12.12 27.18
CA GLU A 86 -4.00 -11.10 26.62
C GLU A 86 -4.69 -10.20 25.58
N LYS A 87 -5.89 -10.56 25.13
CA LYS A 87 -6.59 -9.90 24.02
C LYS A 87 -6.79 -8.40 24.25
N GLU A 88 -7.11 -8.00 25.47
CA GLU A 88 -7.35 -6.60 25.82
C GLU A 88 -6.07 -5.77 25.77
N ASP A 89 -5.00 -6.26 26.41
CA ASP A 89 -3.71 -5.59 26.43
C ASP A 89 -3.10 -5.53 25.03
N HIS A 90 -3.25 -6.59 24.24
CA HIS A 90 -2.83 -6.60 22.85
C HIS A 90 -3.61 -5.59 22.00
N ARG A 91 -4.92 -5.43 22.22
CA ARG A 91 -5.73 -4.39 21.54
C ARG A 91 -5.23 -2.99 21.88
N ARG A 92 -4.88 -2.73 23.14
CA ARG A 92 -4.32 -1.43 23.56
C ARG A 92 -2.96 -1.18 22.92
N GLN A 93 -2.11 -2.20 22.86
CA GLN A 93 -0.80 -2.12 22.20
C GLN A 93 -0.96 -1.79 20.70
N ILE A 94 -1.84 -2.48 19.98
CA ILE A 94 -2.13 -2.20 18.56
C ILE A 94 -2.67 -0.77 18.39
N SER A 95 -3.58 -0.34 19.27
CA SER A 95 -4.15 1.01 19.20
C SER A 95 -3.08 2.10 19.38
N SER A 96 -2.11 1.88 20.29
CA SER A 96 -0.97 2.77 20.47
C SER A 96 -0.06 2.78 19.24
N GLN A 97 0.28 1.60 18.70
CA GLN A 97 1.12 1.50 17.50
C GLN A 97 0.48 2.21 16.30
N LEU A 98 -0.83 2.01 16.08
CA LEU A 98 -1.56 2.69 15.01
C LEU A 98 -1.53 4.21 15.15
N ARG A 99 -1.62 4.74 16.38
CA ARG A 99 -1.46 6.17 16.63
C ARG A 99 -0.11 6.67 16.16
N ASP A 100 0.94 5.99 16.61
CA ASP A 100 2.30 6.42 16.40
C ASP A 100 2.65 6.34 14.89
N GLU A 101 2.17 5.30 14.19
CA GLU A 101 2.29 5.19 12.73
C GLU A 101 1.49 6.25 11.96
N LEU A 102 0.29 6.62 12.42
CA LEU A 102 -0.46 7.74 11.82
C LEU A 102 0.29 9.06 11.97
N CYS A 103 0.92 9.30 13.13
CA CYS A 103 1.80 10.45 13.32
C CYS A 103 3.00 10.41 12.38
N ASN A 104 3.66 9.25 12.23
CA ASN A 104 4.78 9.08 11.30
C ASN A 104 4.39 9.40 9.84
N ILE A 105 3.19 8.95 9.42
CA ILE A 105 2.65 9.25 8.09
C ILE A 105 2.49 10.78 7.93
N LEU A 106 1.88 11.45 8.91
CA LEU A 106 1.67 12.90 8.86
C LEU A 106 3.00 13.67 8.85
N GLU A 107 3.99 13.25 9.63
CA GLU A 107 5.32 13.86 9.63
C GLU A 107 6.01 13.70 8.26
N HIS A 108 5.90 12.53 7.65
CA HIS A 108 6.47 12.27 6.32
C HIS A 108 5.83 13.16 5.25
N PHE A 109 4.50 13.26 5.23
CA PHE A 109 3.77 14.11 4.28
C PHE A 109 4.09 15.60 4.44
N ASN A 110 4.36 16.05 5.67
CA ASN A 110 4.71 17.45 5.96
C ASN A 110 6.21 17.73 5.87
N SER A 111 7.04 16.74 5.52
CA SER A 111 8.47 16.95 5.36
C SER A 111 8.76 17.90 4.20
N PRO A 112 9.70 18.86 4.33
CA PRO A 112 10.16 19.69 3.22
C PRO A 112 10.74 18.88 2.05
N SER A 113 11.13 17.62 2.29
CA SER A 113 11.64 16.70 1.27
C SER A 113 10.54 15.85 0.61
N ALA A 114 9.27 16.00 1.01
CA ALA A 114 8.17 15.27 0.42
C ALA A 114 8.03 15.66 -1.06
N TYR A 115 8.25 14.69 -1.94
CA TYR A 115 8.14 14.89 -3.38
C TYR A 115 6.72 14.62 -3.83
N ALA A 116 6.21 15.47 -4.73
CA ALA A 116 4.99 15.19 -5.49
C ALA A 116 5.23 15.55 -6.97
N PRO A 117 4.72 14.76 -7.92
CA PRO A 117 4.91 15.04 -9.34
C PRO A 117 4.17 16.32 -9.76
N SER A 118 4.78 17.09 -10.66
CA SER A 118 4.13 18.25 -11.28
C SER A 118 2.99 17.80 -12.19
N LEU A 119 1.82 18.45 -12.09
CA LEU A 119 0.61 18.10 -12.84
C LEU A 119 0.68 18.41 -14.35
N GLY A 120 1.78 19.00 -14.82
CA GLY A 120 1.94 19.44 -16.20
C GLY A 120 1.13 20.70 -16.52
N SER A 121 1.13 21.10 -17.79
CA SER A 121 0.44 22.30 -18.28
C SER A 121 -0.78 21.99 -19.15
N SER A 122 -0.96 20.73 -19.52
CA SER A 122 -2.06 20.25 -20.35
C SER A 122 -2.89 19.18 -19.64
N GLN A 123 -4.18 19.09 -19.98
CA GLN A 123 -5.07 18.06 -19.45
C GLN A 123 -4.51 16.65 -19.64
N VAL A 124 -3.98 16.37 -20.84
CA VAL A 124 -3.37 15.07 -21.15
C VAL A 124 -2.23 14.76 -20.20
N GLU A 125 -1.34 15.70 -19.89
CA GLU A 125 -0.26 15.50 -18.92
C GLU A 125 -0.79 15.23 -17.51
N THR A 126 -1.82 15.96 -17.10
CA THR A 126 -2.46 15.77 -15.80
C THR A 126 -3.12 14.39 -15.70
N GLU A 127 -3.77 13.91 -16.75
CA GLU A 127 -4.39 12.57 -16.82
C GLU A 127 -3.39 11.41 -16.68
N HIS A 128 -2.09 11.64 -16.87
CA HIS A 128 -1.06 10.62 -16.62
C HIS A 128 -0.74 10.43 -15.14
N ILE A 129 -1.11 11.40 -14.31
CA ILE A 129 -0.75 11.49 -12.89
C ILE A 129 -2.00 11.40 -12.01
N ILE A 130 -3.12 11.97 -12.46
CA ILE A 130 -4.38 12.04 -11.75
C ILE A 130 -5.39 11.09 -12.38
N ASP A 131 -6.15 10.40 -11.54
CA ASP A 131 -7.28 9.58 -11.94
C ASP A 131 -8.58 10.39 -11.87
N PHE A 132 -9.09 10.77 -13.04
CA PHE A 132 -10.37 11.48 -13.16
C PHE A 132 -11.57 10.54 -13.32
N SER A 133 -11.38 9.22 -13.28
CA SER A 133 -12.51 8.28 -13.44
C SER A 133 -13.36 8.15 -12.18
N MET A 134 -12.85 8.59 -11.02
CA MET A 134 -13.55 8.48 -9.73
C MET A 134 -14.47 9.67 -9.50
N CYS A 135 -15.78 9.43 -9.40
CA CYS A 135 -16.73 10.52 -9.20
C CYS A 135 -16.50 11.24 -7.86
N GLY A 136 -16.45 12.57 -7.90
CA GLY A 136 -16.37 13.44 -6.71
C GLY A 136 -14.97 13.62 -6.10
N ILE A 137 -13.95 12.93 -6.62
CA ILE A 137 -12.56 13.07 -6.19
C ILE A 137 -11.62 12.96 -7.39
N SER A 138 -10.35 13.33 -7.24
CA SER A 138 -9.35 13.16 -8.29
C SER A 138 -8.01 12.75 -7.66
N PRO A 139 -7.89 11.50 -7.20
CA PRO A 139 -6.66 11.05 -6.54
C PRO A 139 -5.51 10.94 -7.54
N TYR A 140 -4.28 10.95 -7.05
CA TYR A 140 -3.15 10.44 -7.83
C TYR A 140 -3.43 9.01 -8.28
N ARG A 141 -2.97 8.63 -9.47
CA ARG A 141 -3.08 7.24 -9.94
C ARG A 141 -2.36 6.32 -8.97
N PHE A 142 -3.06 5.30 -8.50
CA PHE A 142 -2.52 4.37 -7.51
C PHE A 142 -2.95 2.92 -7.76
N SER A 143 -2.14 1.99 -7.24
CA SER A 143 -2.45 0.57 -7.13
C SER A 143 -2.25 0.08 -5.70
N ILE A 144 -3.09 -0.86 -5.28
CA ILE A 144 -2.96 -1.56 -3.99
C ILE A 144 -2.72 -3.04 -4.29
N ASN A 145 -1.52 -3.50 -3.96
CA ASN A 145 -1.07 -4.88 -4.12
C ASN A 145 -0.79 -5.48 -2.74
N TYR A 146 -0.78 -6.80 -2.60
CA TYR A 146 -0.41 -7.43 -1.33
C TYR A 146 0.51 -8.63 -1.53
N LEU A 147 1.31 -8.90 -0.50
CA LEU A 147 2.20 -10.03 -0.40
C LEU A 147 1.79 -10.86 0.82
N SER A 148 1.56 -12.15 0.59
CA SER A 148 1.40 -13.16 1.62
C SER A 148 2.24 -14.38 1.21
N ASN A 149 2.46 -15.32 2.14
CA ASN A 149 3.24 -16.52 1.87
C ASN A 149 2.66 -17.33 0.70
N SER A 150 1.33 -17.42 0.57
CA SER A 150 0.69 -18.08 -0.58
C SER A 150 0.78 -17.30 -1.89
N CYS A 151 0.88 -15.96 -1.86
CA CYS A 151 0.97 -15.12 -3.05
C CYS A 151 2.32 -15.20 -3.78
N GLN A 152 3.38 -15.69 -3.14
CA GLN A 152 4.68 -15.89 -3.79
C GLN A 152 4.64 -16.96 -4.90
N SER A 153 3.59 -17.80 -4.93
CA SER A 153 3.45 -18.88 -5.92
C SER A 153 2.82 -18.46 -7.26
N ARG A 154 2.28 -17.24 -7.40
CA ARG A 154 1.47 -16.85 -8.58
C ARG A 154 1.98 -15.67 -9.42
N SER A 155 3.11 -15.06 -9.08
CA SER A 155 3.73 -14.05 -9.95
C SER A 155 5.02 -14.60 -10.56
N GLY A 156 4.87 -15.43 -11.59
CA GLY A 156 5.95 -15.72 -12.52
C GLY A 156 6.29 -14.45 -13.28
N VAL A 157 7.36 -13.77 -12.86
CA VAL A 157 8.50 -13.22 -13.63
C VAL A 157 9.32 -12.41 -12.62
N SER A 158 10.20 -13.09 -11.86
CA SER A 158 11.30 -12.41 -11.16
C SER A 158 12.46 -12.27 -12.13
N VAL A 159 12.50 -11.18 -12.90
CA VAL A 159 13.76 -10.74 -13.53
C VAL A 159 14.54 -10.01 -12.45
N THR A 160 15.33 -10.77 -11.70
CA THR A 160 16.38 -10.18 -10.86
C THR A 160 17.47 -9.66 -11.81
N MET A 161 17.38 -8.40 -12.25
CA MET A 161 18.51 -7.73 -12.89
C MET A 161 19.60 -7.50 -11.84
N ARG A 162 20.58 -8.40 -11.78
CA ARG A 162 21.87 -8.13 -11.14
C ARG A 162 22.55 -7.02 -11.94
N ARG A 163 22.53 -5.77 -11.43
CA ARG A 163 23.39 -4.69 -11.94
C ARG A 163 24.85 -5.11 -11.72
N ILE A 164 25.52 -5.49 -12.81
CA ILE A 164 26.97 -5.62 -12.83
C ILE A 164 27.51 -4.20 -12.97
N PHE A 165 28.06 -3.66 -11.88
CA PHE A 165 28.90 -2.48 -11.95
C PHE A 165 30.21 -2.91 -12.61
N LYS A 166 30.43 -2.46 -13.85
CA LYS A 166 31.71 -2.58 -14.52
C LYS A 166 32.60 -1.44 -14.01
N ASP A 167 33.58 -1.80 -13.20
CA ASP A 167 34.70 -0.95 -12.82
C ASP A 167 35.41 -0.49 -14.10
N ALA A 168 35.31 0.79 -14.42
CA ALA A 168 36.22 1.45 -15.35
C ALA A 168 37.29 2.13 -14.49
N ARG A 169 38.41 1.43 -14.28
CA ARG A 169 39.64 2.05 -13.79
C ARG A 169 40.46 2.50 -14.99
N LEU A 170 40.74 3.81 -14.99
CA LEU A 170 41.81 4.56 -15.68
C LEU A 170 41.81 4.52 -17.22
#